data_AF-A0A6I1ZPS4-F1
#
_entry.id   AF-A0A6I1ZPS4-F1
#
_cell.length_a   1.000
_cell.length_b   1.000
_cell.length_c   1.000
_cell.angle_alpha   90.00
_cell.angle_beta   90.00
_cell.angle_gamma   90.00
#
_symmetry.space_group_name_H-M   'P 1'
#
loop_
_entity.id
_entity.type
_entity.pdbx_description
1 polymer ?
#
loop_
_entity_poly.entity_id
_entity_poly.type
_entity_poly.pdbx_seq_one_letter_code
_entity_poly.pdbx_strand_id
1 'polypeptide(L)'
;MVERKAEQAYSWEEVLSFDRLKRAITTRALNRIESIWQGREPISPEQISEVISDEWQKAKEAVRSSPAAREAFRKYLEHTVSSEIDKLIQQDKAELESLGVVERSL
;
A
#
# COMPACT_ATOMS: atom_id res chain seq x y z
N MET A 1 7.32 1.07 -35.75
CA MET A 1 7.86 0.69 -34.43
C MET A 1 6.80 1.05 -33.40
N VAL A 2 6.11 0.07 -32.83
CA VAL A 2 5.13 0.33 -31.76
C VAL A 2 5.96 0.54 -30.50
N GLU A 3 6.03 1.77 -30.01
CA GLU A 3 6.62 2.09 -28.71
C GLU A 3 5.94 1.19 -27.68
N ARG A 4 6.69 0.24 -27.12
CA ARG A 4 6.29 -0.42 -25.88
C ARG A 4 6.29 0.70 -24.83
N LYS A 5 5.14 1.33 -24.59
CA LYS A 5 4.95 2.22 -23.45
C LYS A 5 5.46 1.46 -22.23
N ALA A 6 6.63 1.87 -21.73
CA ALA A 6 7.13 1.36 -20.47
C ALA A 6 5.98 1.50 -19.47
N GLU A 7 5.56 0.38 -18.87
CA GLU A 7 4.43 0.37 -17.95
C GLU A 7 4.71 1.37 -16.84
N GLN A 8 4.02 2.51 -16.92
CA GLN A 8 4.30 3.66 -16.09
C GLN A 8 3.88 3.29 -14.66
N ALA A 9 4.75 3.54 -13.68
CA ALA A 9 4.40 3.28 -12.28
C ALA A 9 3.07 4.00 -11.91
N TYR A 10 2.31 3.44 -10.97
CA TYR A 10 1.15 4.15 -10.43
C TYR A 10 1.62 5.45 -9.77
N SER A 11 0.97 6.55 -10.11
CA SER A 11 1.13 7.82 -9.43
C SER A 11 0.43 7.80 -8.07
N TRP A 12 0.87 8.68 -7.17
CA TRP A 12 0.24 8.80 -5.84
C TRP A 12 -1.23 9.19 -5.89
N GLU A 13 -1.62 9.99 -6.87
CA GLU A 13 -3.00 10.42 -7.05
C GLU A 13 -3.92 9.26 -7.47
N GLU A 14 -3.41 8.32 -8.26
CA GLU A 14 -4.17 7.13 -8.70
C GLU A 14 -4.44 6.18 -7.54
N VAL A 15 -3.55 6.09 -6.55
CA VAL A 15 -3.68 5.18 -5.40
C VAL A 15 -4.33 5.80 -4.16
N LEU A 16 -4.70 7.08 -4.23
CA LEU A 16 -5.23 7.84 -3.09
C LEU A 16 -6.64 7.43 -2.67
N SER A 17 -7.45 6.87 -3.59
CA SER A 17 -8.81 6.43 -3.30
C SER A 17 -9.20 5.18 -4.07
N PHE A 18 -10.14 4.40 -3.52
CA PHE A 18 -10.61 3.18 -4.18
C PHE A 18 -11.20 3.45 -5.57
N ASP A 19 -11.90 4.57 -5.75
CA ASP A 19 -12.50 4.95 -7.03
C ASP A 19 -11.42 5.26 -8.08
N ARG A 20 -10.38 6.02 -7.70
CA ARG A 20 -9.24 6.33 -8.57
C ARG A 20 -8.42 5.09 -8.90
N LEU A 21 -8.18 4.25 -7.90
CA LEU A 21 -7.47 2.99 -8.06
C LEU A 21 -8.19 2.06 -9.02
N LYS A 22 -9.50 1.90 -8.84
CA LYS A 22 -10.35 1.09 -9.72
C LYS A 22 -10.30 1.60 -11.16
N ARG A 23 -10.42 2.92 -11.37
CA ARG A 23 -10.31 3.50 -12.73
C ARG A 23 -8.94 3.24 -13.34
N ALA A 24 -7.86 3.51 -12.61
CA ALA A 24 -6.50 3.33 -13.10
C ALA A 24 -6.21 1.87 -13.50
N ILE A 25 -6.56 0.91 -12.63
CA ILE A 25 -6.41 -0.52 -12.90
C ILE A 25 -7.24 -0.95 -14.11
N THR A 26 -8.50 -0.51 -14.18
CA THR A 26 -9.40 -0.85 -15.28
C THR A 26 -8.83 -0.38 -16.62
N THR A 27 -8.40 0.89 -16.70
CA THR A 27 -7.81 1.45 -17.92
C THR A 27 -6.52 0.73 -18.32
N ARG A 28 -5.64 0.42 -17.36
CA ARG A 28 -4.37 -0.29 -17.63
C ARG A 28 -4.60 -1.74 -18.06
N ALA A 29 -5.51 -2.45 -17.41
CA ALA A 29 -5.89 -3.81 -17.77
C ALA A 29 -6.49 -3.85 -19.18
N LEU A 30 -7.42 -2.94 -19.50
CA LEU A 30 -7.99 -2.83 -20.85
C LEU A 30 -6.90 -2.57 -21.90
N ASN A 31 -6.02 -1.60 -21.67
CA ASN A 31 -4.92 -1.31 -22.59
C ASN A 31 -4.00 -2.53 -22.80
N ARG A 32 -3.68 -3.30 -21.74
CA ARG A 32 -2.87 -4.52 -21.85
C ARG A 32 -3.62 -5.61 -22.63
N ILE A 33 -4.89 -5.83 -22.33
CA ILE A 33 -5.75 -6.80 -23.02
C ILE A 33 -5.86 -6.45 -24.52
N GLU A 34 -6.12 -5.18 -24.85
CA GLU A 34 -6.15 -4.68 -26.22
C GLU A 34 -4.80 -4.86 -26.94
N SER A 35 -3.68 -4.68 -26.24
CA SER A 35 -2.34 -4.88 -26.82
C SER A 35 -2.02 -6.34 -27.13
N ILE A 36 -2.57 -7.27 -26.34
CA ILE A 36 -2.48 -8.73 -26.55
C ILE A 36 -3.37 -9.13 -27.72
N TRP A 37 -4.53 -8.48 -27.87
CA TRP A 37 -5.48 -8.74 -28.94
C TRP A 37 -4.99 -8.20 -30.30
N GLN A 38 -4.16 -8.97 -30.99
CA GLN A 38 -3.69 -8.66 -32.35
C GLN A 38 -4.68 -9.08 -33.46
N GLY A 39 -5.97 -9.20 -33.14
CA GLY A 39 -7.05 -9.43 -34.13
C GLY A 39 -7.09 -10.83 -34.77
N ARG A 40 -6.36 -11.82 -34.25
CA ARG A 40 -6.30 -13.18 -34.85
C ARG A 40 -6.92 -14.28 -34.00
N GLU A 41 -6.98 -14.13 -32.68
CA GLU A 41 -7.58 -15.12 -31.77
C GLU A 41 -8.42 -14.45 -30.67
N PRO A 42 -9.54 -15.08 -30.23
CA PRO A 42 -10.30 -14.61 -29.10
C PRO A 42 -9.48 -14.72 -27.81
N ILE A 43 -9.57 -13.70 -26.96
CA ILE A 43 -8.93 -13.72 -25.65
C ILE A 43 -9.77 -14.56 -24.70
N SER A 44 -9.14 -15.50 -24.01
CA SER A 44 -9.80 -16.33 -23.01
C SER A 44 -10.11 -15.56 -21.72
N PRO A 45 -11.17 -15.92 -20.98
CA PRO A 45 -11.44 -15.35 -19.66
C PRO A 45 -10.27 -15.52 -18.68
N GLU A 46 -9.50 -16.60 -18.80
CA GLU A 46 -8.33 -16.90 -17.98
C GLU A 46 -7.23 -15.87 -18.22
N GLN A 47 -6.96 -15.52 -19.47
CA GLN A 47 -5.99 -14.47 -19.82
C GLN A 47 -6.42 -13.08 -19.31
N ILE A 48 -7.72 -12.77 -19.37
CA ILE A 48 -8.25 -11.52 -18.79
C ILE A 48 -8.02 -11.50 -17.27
N SER A 49 -8.33 -12.61 -16.60
CA SER A 49 -8.14 -12.76 -15.16
C SER A 49 -6.67 -12.59 -14.74
N GLU A 50 -5.75 -13.19 -15.51
CA GLU A 50 -4.31 -13.06 -15.29
C GLU A 50 -3.85 -11.60 -15.41
N VAL A 51 -4.25 -10.89 -16.46
CA VAL A 51 -3.91 -9.47 -16.64
C VAL A 51 -4.44 -8.62 -15.49
N ILE A 52 -5.68 -8.86 -15.04
CA ILE A 52 -6.28 -8.13 -13.92
C ILE A 52 -5.51 -8.44 -12.62
N SER A 53 -5.16 -9.70 -12.37
CA SER A 53 -4.42 -10.13 -11.19
C SER A 53 -3.03 -9.48 -11.12
N ASP A 54 -2.33 -9.44 -12.25
CA ASP A 54 -1.03 -8.77 -12.37
C ASP A 54 -1.13 -7.27 -12.07
N GLU A 55 -2.11 -6.58 -12.68
CA GLU A 55 -2.31 -5.16 -12.43
C GLU A 55 -2.71 -4.88 -10.98
N TRP A 56 -3.50 -5.77 -10.37
CA TRP A 56 -3.84 -5.69 -8.95
C TRP A 56 -2.62 -5.81 -8.04
N GLN A 57 -1.67 -6.70 -8.39
CA GLN A 57 -0.44 -6.85 -7.62
C GLN A 57 0.41 -5.57 -7.67
N LYS A 58 0.61 -5.00 -8.86
CA LYS A 58 1.33 -3.72 -9.04
C LYS A 58 0.66 -2.57 -8.29
N ALA A 59 -0.67 -2.52 -8.32
CA ALA A 59 -1.44 -1.53 -7.59
C ALA A 59 -1.25 -1.64 -6.06
N LYS A 60 -1.24 -2.85 -5.50
CA LYS A 60 -0.95 -3.07 -4.07
C LYS A 60 0.45 -2.64 -3.68
N GLU A 61 1.45 -2.91 -4.51
CA GLU A 61 2.83 -2.47 -4.27
C GLU A 61 2.92 -0.94 -4.26
N ALA A 62 2.28 -0.28 -5.23
CA ALA A 62 2.20 1.17 -5.25
C ALA A 62 1.54 1.72 -3.99
N VAL A 63 0.36 1.22 -3.60
CA VAL A 63 -0.32 1.64 -2.35
C VAL A 63 0.62 1.52 -1.15
N ARG A 64 1.33 0.40 -0.99
CA ARG A 64 2.27 0.17 0.13
C ARG A 64 3.45 1.13 0.14
N SER A 65 3.92 1.53 -1.04
CA SER A 65 4.99 2.51 -1.16
C SER A 65 4.53 3.96 -0.95
N SER A 66 3.22 4.21 -0.80
CA SER A 66 2.67 5.57 -0.73
C SER A 66 2.95 6.31 0.57
N PRO A 67 3.15 7.65 0.50
CA PRO A 67 3.30 8.47 1.69
C PRO A 67 2.12 8.32 2.66
N ALA A 68 0.89 8.25 2.14
CA ALA A 68 -0.32 8.08 2.93
C ALA A 68 -0.35 6.72 3.66
N ALA A 69 0.04 5.63 2.99
CA ALA A 69 0.14 4.32 3.63
C ALA A 69 1.25 4.30 4.70
N ARG A 70 2.38 4.96 4.43
CA ARG A 70 3.49 5.08 5.39
C ARG A 70 3.08 5.89 6.63
N GLU A 71 2.29 6.94 6.44
CA GLU A 71 1.78 7.76 7.55
C GLU A 71 0.72 7.02 8.38
N ALA A 72 -0.23 6.35 7.72
CA ALA A 72 -1.24 5.52 8.40
C ALA A 72 -0.57 4.38 9.19
N PHE A 73 0.44 3.73 8.60
CA PHE A 73 1.22 2.71 9.28
C PHE A 73 2.01 3.28 10.45
N ARG A 74 2.63 4.46 10.30
CA ARG A 74 3.32 5.15 11.39
C ARG A 74 2.40 5.46 12.56
N LYS A 75 1.19 5.97 12.31
CA LYS A 75 0.18 6.23 13.36
C LYS A 75 -0.22 4.97 14.10
N TYR A 76 -0.41 3.87 13.38
CA TYR A 76 -0.66 2.56 13.99
C TYR A 76 0.50 2.13 14.90
N LEU A 77 1.74 2.22 14.39
CA LEU A 77 2.93 1.88 15.17
C LEU A 77 3.10 2.77 16.39
N GLU A 78 2.86 4.08 16.27
CA GLU A 78 2.96 5.02 17.38
C GLU A 78 2.06 4.57 18.55
N HIS A 79 0.83 4.15 18.27
CA HIS A 79 -0.06 3.63 19.31
C HIS A 79 0.44 2.33 19.94
N THR A 80 0.86 1.36 19.12
CA THR A 80 1.36 0.07 19.62
C THR A 80 2.64 0.22 20.42
N VAL A 81 3.61 0.98 19.91
CA VAL A 81 4.89 1.23 20.58
C VAL A 81 4.68 1.98 21.88
N SER A 82 3.82 3.01 21.89
CA SER A 82 3.47 3.72 23.14
C SER A 82 2.91 2.74 24.17
N SER A 83 1.96 1.89 23.78
CA SER A 83 1.36 0.94 24.71
C SER A 83 2.35 -0.09 25.25
N GLU A 84 3.30 -0.56 24.45
CA GLU A 84 4.34 -1.48 24.92
C GLU A 84 5.35 -0.79 25.85
N ILE A 85 5.73 0.46 25.55
CA ILE A 85 6.58 1.26 26.43
C ILE A 85 5.89 1.50 27.77
N ASP A 86 4.60 1.83 27.77
CA ASP A 86 3.83 2.05 29.00
C ASP A 86 3.84 0.81 29.89
N LYS A 87 3.72 -0.40 29.31
CA LYS A 87 3.81 -1.65 30.06
C LYS A 87 5.18 -1.84 30.72
N LEU A 88 6.26 -1.56 29.99
CA LEU A 88 7.63 -1.65 30.51
C LEU A 88 7.84 -0.66 31.66
N ILE A 89 7.36 0.57 31.52
CA ILE A 89 7.42 1.59 32.57
C ILE A 89 6.66 1.12 33.83
N GLN A 90 5.46 0.56 33.66
CA GLN A 90 4.69 0.05 34.80
C GLN A 90 5.38 -1.14 35.48
N GLN A 91 6.02 -2.01 34.71
CA GLN A 91 6.75 -3.16 35.24
C GLN A 91 7.95 -2.74 36.10
N ASP A 92 8.73 -1.78 35.62
CA ASP A 92 9.98 -1.35 36.27
C ASP A 92 9.78 -0.10 37.14
N LYS A 93 8.53 0.31 37.40
CA LYS A 93 8.17 1.57 38.07
C LYS A 93 8.89 1.77 39.40
N ALA A 94 8.90 0.77 40.27
CA ALA A 94 9.52 0.87 41.59
C ALA A 94 11.05 1.03 41.51
N GLU A 95 11.71 0.37 40.56
CA GLU A 95 13.13 0.54 40.32
C GLU A 95 13.42 1.95 39.81
N LEU A 96 12.68 2.40 38.79
CA LEU A 96 12.81 3.74 38.22
C LEU A 96 12.59 4.85 39.26
N GLU A 97 11.58 4.70 40.12
CA GLU A 97 11.32 5.62 41.23
C GLU A 97 12.45 5.64 42.26
N SER A 98 13.06 4.49 42.57
CA SER A 98 14.23 4.42 43.47
C SER A 98 15.46 5.15 42.91
N LEU A 99 15.54 5.27 41.59
CA LEU A 99 16.56 6.03 40.87
C LEU A 99 16.19 7.51 40.68
N GLY A 100 15.07 7.96 41.26
CA GLY A 100 14.63 9.36 41.26
C GLY A 100 13.79 9.76 40.04
N VAL A 101 13.33 8.81 39.22
CA VAL A 101 12.34 9.09 38.16
C VAL A 101 10.98 9.31 38.82
N VAL A 102 10.38 10.47 38.58
CA VAL A 102 9.06 10.83 39.13
C VAL A 102 8.10 11.13 38.00
N GLU A 103 6.88 10.58 38.09
CA GLU A 103 5.77 10.96 37.23
C GLU A 103 5.51 12.46 37.41
N ARG A 104 5.67 13.22 36.33
CA ARG A 104 5.20 14.61 36.26
C ARG A 104 3.95 14.62 35.41
N SER A 105 2.81 14.89 36.04
CA SER A 105 1.61 15.27 35.31
C SER A 105 1.87 16.61 34.58
N LEU A 106 1.42 16.68 33.33
CA LEU A 106 1.32 17.92 32.54
C LEU A 106 0.15 18.78 33.04
#